data_AF-K3X0A1-F1
#
_entry.id   AF-K3X0A1-F1
#
_cell.length_a   1.000
_cell.length_b   1.000
_cell.length_c   1.000
_cell.angle_alpha   90.00
_cell.angle_beta   90.00
_cell.angle_gamma   90.00
#
_symmetry.space_group_name_H-M   'P 1'
#
loop_
_entity.id
_entity.type
_entity.pdbx_description
1 polymer ?
#
loop_
_entity_poly.entity_id
_entity_poly.type
_entity_poly.pdbx_seq_one_letter_code
_entity_poly.pdbx_strand_id
1 'polypeptide(L)'
;DPLHLNFVRATANILAVCYGIQAPPEEELVPANSEWRDPATYEALARDYTLPEWKPSDEKIAADSDEIKRLEEEKVKNSNDSDKEQLIQLLDELENMDLSGLSFEPADFEKDQDLNFHIDFIYAASNLRALNYRIRQASRHKCKMIAGKIIPAIATTTASVTGLAMIEMLKLLQQKKLEAYKDSSNSLGLNMYLMQEPAPPEKAKDEYDVVEMSEVKCKPSGFTKWDSTLIELSSQATLADFLQKFKDQTELNCDLLFHDVAEMGNTSEAKEDLRYASVSGLMLYDRNAFGKALKQLYEEQMDLPLRAWVEKRYEGLVDCSRKYIEFQTSCSDDNGDVYKVPTVICKFV
;
A
#
# COMPACT_ATOMS: atom_id res chain seq x y z
N ASP A 1 -0.09 -37.91 19.07
CA ASP A 1 -1.01 -36.78 19.26
C ASP A 1 -1.51 -36.34 17.89
N PRO A 2 -2.84 -36.25 17.66
CA PRO A 2 -3.43 -35.87 16.38
C PRO A 2 -2.92 -34.52 15.83
N LEU A 3 -2.60 -33.56 16.70
CA LEU A 3 -2.15 -32.24 16.29
C LEU A 3 -0.73 -32.26 15.71
N HIS A 4 0.16 -33.02 16.35
CA HIS A 4 1.53 -33.22 15.89
C HIS A 4 1.55 -33.97 14.55
N LEU A 5 0.72 -35.01 14.42
CA LEU A 5 0.59 -35.77 13.17
C LEU A 5 0.07 -34.90 12.04
N ASN A 6 -0.95 -34.07 12.31
CA ASN A 6 -1.50 -33.15 11.31
C ASN A 6 -0.48 -32.12 10.83
N PHE A 7 0.39 -31.63 11.72
CA PHE A 7 1.47 -30.71 11.35
C PHE A 7 2.43 -31.36 10.34
N VAL A 8 2.92 -32.56 10.64
CA VAL A 8 3.83 -33.30 9.75
C VAL A 8 3.16 -33.58 8.40
N ARG A 9 1.92 -34.10 8.43
CA ARG A 9 1.15 -34.40 7.23
C ARG A 9 0.93 -33.18 6.34
N ALA A 10 0.43 -32.08 6.89
CA ALA A 10 0.14 -30.88 6.12
C ALA A 10 1.41 -30.27 5.54
N THR A 11 2.48 -30.20 6.33
CA THR A 11 3.79 -29.67 5.89
C THR A 11 4.37 -30.53 4.76
N ALA A 12 4.32 -31.86 4.88
CA ALA A 12 4.85 -32.78 3.87
C ALA A 12 4.11 -32.66 2.53
N ASN A 13 2.77 -32.57 2.54
CA ASN A 13 2.01 -32.41 1.29
C ASN A 13 2.25 -31.04 0.64
N ILE A 14 2.33 -29.96 1.42
CA ILE A 14 2.66 -28.62 0.88
C ILE A 14 4.05 -28.63 0.25
N LEU A 15 5.05 -29.20 0.92
CA LEU A 15 6.40 -29.31 0.36
C LEU A 15 6.45 -30.22 -0.87
N ALA A 16 5.65 -31.29 -0.91
CA ALA A 16 5.57 -32.16 -2.08
C ALA A 16 5.07 -31.42 -3.32
N VAL A 17 4.11 -30.49 -3.17
CA VAL A 17 3.71 -29.58 -4.24
C VAL A 17 4.86 -28.64 -4.61
N CYS A 18 5.50 -28.02 -3.60
CA CYS A 18 6.60 -27.09 -3.85
C CYS A 18 7.77 -27.69 -4.61
N TYR A 19 8.10 -28.96 -4.41
CA TYR A 19 9.16 -29.65 -5.14
C TYR A 19 8.68 -30.39 -6.40
N GLY A 20 7.42 -30.19 -6.83
CA GLY A 20 6.87 -30.83 -8.03
C GLY A 20 6.67 -32.35 -7.93
N ILE A 21 6.65 -32.91 -6.71
CA ILE A 21 6.35 -34.33 -6.46
C ILE A 21 4.83 -34.58 -6.59
N GLN A 22 4.03 -33.59 -6.22
CA GLN A 22 2.58 -33.55 -6.40
C GLN A 22 2.23 -32.36 -7.29
N ALA A 23 1.17 -32.49 -8.09
CA ALA A 23 0.64 -31.37 -8.85
C ALA A 23 0.07 -30.29 -7.91
N PRO A 24 0.04 -29.01 -8.35
CA PRO A 24 -0.59 -27.94 -7.59
C PRO A 24 -2.08 -28.22 -7.31
N PRO A 25 -2.61 -27.76 -6.15
CA PRO A 25 -4.02 -27.92 -5.79
C PRO A 25 -5.04 -27.39 -6.83
N GLU A 26 -4.63 -26.45 -7.67
CA GLU A 26 -5.41 -25.86 -8.76
C GLU A 26 -5.63 -26.84 -9.91
N GLU A 27 -4.68 -27.76 -10.12
CA GLU A 27 -4.72 -28.79 -11.16
C GLU A 27 -5.31 -30.09 -10.62
N GLU A 28 -4.73 -30.61 -9.53
CA GLU A 28 -5.13 -31.89 -8.95
C GLU A 28 -4.99 -31.87 -7.42
N LEU A 29 -6.11 -32.08 -6.74
CA LEU A 29 -6.12 -32.24 -5.28
C LEU A 29 -5.77 -33.67 -4.90
N VAL A 30 -4.95 -33.82 -3.85
CA VAL A 30 -4.74 -35.12 -3.20
C VAL A 30 -6.11 -35.69 -2.76
N PRO A 31 -6.55 -36.84 -3.30
CA PRO A 31 -7.87 -37.38 -2.98
C PRO A 31 -8.05 -37.71 -1.50
N ALA A 32 -9.30 -37.68 -1.00
CA ALA A 32 -9.61 -37.96 0.41
C ALA A 32 -9.17 -39.36 0.88
N ASN A 33 -9.14 -40.32 -0.04
CA ASN A 33 -8.74 -41.72 0.17
C ASN A 33 -7.26 -41.99 -0.13
N SER A 34 -6.45 -40.96 -0.40
CA SER A 34 -5.03 -41.11 -0.68
C SER A 34 -4.25 -41.53 0.56
N GLU A 35 -3.22 -42.36 0.38
CA GLU A 35 -2.27 -42.73 1.45
C GLU A 35 -1.56 -41.50 2.04
N TRP A 36 -1.42 -40.42 1.26
CA TRP A 36 -0.84 -39.14 1.71
C TRP A 36 -1.74 -38.37 2.68
N ARG A 37 -2.99 -38.80 2.87
CA ARG A 37 -3.90 -38.29 3.91
C ARG A 37 -4.03 -39.23 5.10
N ASP A 38 -3.68 -40.51 4.93
CA ASP A 38 -3.81 -41.55 5.94
C ASP A 38 -2.82 -41.32 7.09
N PRO A 39 -3.30 -41.15 8.34
CA PRO A 39 -2.47 -41.16 9.54
C PRO A 39 -1.44 -42.30 9.61
N ALA A 40 -1.80 -43.51 9.17
CA ALA A 40 -0.96 -44.70 9.29
C ALA A 40 0.35 -44.58 8.49
N THR A 41 0.33 -43.90 7.34
CA THR A 41 1.50 -43.65 6.49
C THR A 41 2.59 -42.90 7.26
N TYR A 42 2.19 -41.83 7.94
CA TYR A 42 3.12 -40.99 8.70
C TYR A 42 3.59 -41.64 10.00
N GLU A 43 2.75 -42.47 10.64
CA GLU A 43 3.16 -43.27 11.80
C GLU A 43 4.24 -44.29 11.44
N ALA A 44 4.14 -44.93 10.26
CA ALA A 44 5.17 -45.85 9.78
C ALA A 44 6.50 -45.11 9.52
N LEU A 45 6.46 -43.98 8.80
CA LEU A 45 7.65 -43.16 8.52
C LEU A 45 8.32 -42.64 9.80
N ALA A 46 7.54 -42.28 10.81
CA ALA A 46 8.06 -41.79 12.08
C ALA A 46 8.83 -42.84 12.90
N ARG A 47 8.54 -44.15 12.71
CA ARG A 47 9.26 -45.22 13.43
C ARG A 47 10.69 -45.39 12.95
N ASP A 48 10.94 -45.10 11.68
CA ASP A 48 12.26 -45.24 11.05
C ASP A 48 13.11 -43.96 11.22
N TYR A 49 12.51 -42.87 11.72
CA TYR A 49 13.19 -41.59 11.90
C TYR A 49 13.88 -41.48 13.27
N THR A 50 15.19 -41.18 13.25
CA THR A 50 15.96 -40.94 14.46
C THR A 50 16.10 -39.43 14.69
N LEU A 51 15.55 -38.93 15.81
CA LEU A 51 15.62 -37.52 16.16
C LEU A 51 17.06 -37.14 16.57
N PRO A 52 17.69 -36.11 15.96
CA PRO A 52 18.99 -35.63 16.41
C PRO A 52 18.91 -35.01 17.81
N GLU A 53 19.98 -35.14 18.59
CA GLU A 53 20.06 -34.54 19.91
C GLU A 53 20.10 -33.00 19.82
N TRP A 54 19.21 -32.34 20.58
CA TRP A 54 19.17 -30.88 20.64
C TRP A 54 20.35 -30.33 21.44
N LYS A 55 21.06 -29.34 20.88
CA LYS A 55 22.15 -28.63 21.53
C LYS A 55 21.79 -27.16 21.72
N PRO A 56 21.93 -26.58 22.92
CA PRO A 56 21.64 -25.17 23.15
C PRO A 56 22.62 -24.28 22.38
N SER A 57 22.12 -23.14 21.90
CA SER A 57 22.91 -22.08 21.28
C SER A 57 23.29 -21.02 22.33
N ASP A 58 24.45 -20.40 22.17
CA ASP A 58 24.92 -19.27 22.99
C ASP A 58 24.36 -17.92 22.49
N GLU A 59 23.47 -17.93 21.49
CA GLU A 59 22.88 -16.72 20.92
C GLU A 59 21.97 -15.97 21.91
N LYS A 60 22.16 -14.65 21.98
CA LYS A 60 21.31 -13.75 22.77
C LYS A 60 19.99 -13.48 22.04
N ILE A 61 18.88 -13.80 22.69
CA ILE A 61 17.52 -13.52 22.20
C ILE A 61 17.05 -12.19 22.81
N ALA A 62 16.61 -11.26 21.97
CA ALA A 62 16.08 -9.97 22.40
C ALA A 62 14.78 -10.13 23.22
N ALA A 63 14.64 -9.35 24.29
CA ALA A 63 13.44 -9.35 25.13
C ALA A 63 12.34 -8.42 24.61
N ASP A 64 12.71 -7.37 23.87
CA ASP A 64 11.78 -6.36 23.35
C ASP A 64 12.24 -5.76 22.01
N SER A 65 11.38 -4.96 21.38
CA SER A 65 11.62 -4.32 20.09
C SER A 65 12.76 -3.29 20.08
N ASP A 66 13.06 -2.66 21.22
CA ASP A 66 14.14 -1.69 21.33
C ASP A 66 15.49 -2.41 21.51
N GLU A 67 15.49 -3.59 22.14
CA GLU A 67 16.63 -4.48 22.20
C GLU A 67 16.89 -5.16 20.85
N ILE A 68 15.86 -5.51 20.07
CA ILE A 68 16.01 -6.00 18.68
C ILE A 68 16.83 -4.98 17.87
N LYS A 69 16.41 -3.72 17.86
CA LYS A 69 17.10 -2.66 17.12
C LYS A 69 18.54 -2.46 17.60
N ARG A 70 18.76 -2.46 18.92
CA ARG A 70 20.11 -2.33 19.49
C ARG A 70 21.01 -3.49 19.11
N LEU A 71 20.52 -4.73 19.19
CA LEU A 71 21.28 -5.92 18.80
C LEU A 71 21.53 -5.97 17.30
N GLU A 72 20.60 -5.51 16.46
CA GLU A 72 20.81 -5.37 15.01
C GLU A 72 21.89 -4.32 14.70
N GLU A 73 21.82 -3.14 15.32
CA GLU A 73 22.84 -2.09 15.18
C GLU A 73 24.22 -2.54 15.69
N GLU A 74 24.28 -3.27 16.80
CA GLU A 74 25.50 -3.84 17.35
C GLU A 74 26.06 -4.95 16.45
N LYS A 75 25.22 -5.82 15.88
CA LYS A 75 25.64 -6.84 14.90
C LYS A 75 26.21 -6.23 13.63
N VAL A 76 25.62 -5.15 13.13
CA VAL A 76 26.14 -4.43 11.95
C VAL A 76 27.48 -3.76 12.26
N LYS A 77 27.63 -3.17 13.46
CA LYS A 77 28.89 -2.52 13.90
C LYS A 77 30.00 -3.52 14.21
N ASN A 78 29.65 -4.71 14.72
CA ASN A 78 30.57 -5.78 15.09
C ASN A 78 30.62 -6.92 14.06
N SER A 79 30.25 -6.66 12.80
CA SER A 79 30.37 -7.63 11.70
C SER A 79 31.84 -8.08 11.62
N ASN A 80 32.15 -9.26 12.15
CA ASN A 80 33.49 -9.83 12.12
C ASN A 80 33.77 -10.34 10.70
N ASP A 81 35.03 -10.28 10.25
CA ASP A 81 35.42 -10.78 8.92
C ASP A 81 35.09 -12.27 8.74
N SER A 82 35.00 -13.04 9.84
CA SER A 82 34.54 -14.44 9.84
C SER A 82 33.11 -14.63 9.33
N ASP A 83 32.18 -13.71 9.62
CA ASP A 83 30.78 -13.85 9.17
C ASP A 83 30.68 -13.57 7.67
N LYS A 84 31.51 -12.65 7.16
CA LYS A 84 31.64 -12.38 5.72
C LYS A 84 32.26 -13.57 5.00
N GLU A 85 33.30 -14.18 5.58
CA GLU A 85 33.92 -15.39 5.02
C GLU A 85 32.93 -16.55 4.96
N GLN A 86 32.12 -16.77 6.00
CA GLN A 86 31.06 -17.78 5.99
C GLN A 86 30.00 -17.48 4.93
N LEU A 87 29.58 -16.22 4.79
CA LEU A 87 28.64 -15.81 3.75
C LEU A 87 29.21 -16.07 2.35
N ILE A 88 30.48 -15.73 2.11
CA ILE A 88 31.15 -15.97 0.82
C ILE A 88 31.19 -17.48 0.54
N GLN A 89 31.53 -18.31 1.52
CA GLN A 89 31.51 -19.78 1.37
C GLN A 89 30.12 -20.29 0.98
N LEU A 90 29.05 -19.81 1.63
CA LEU A 90 27.68 -20.19 1.30
C LEU A 90 27.28 -19.74 -0.11
N LEU A 91 27.73 -18.55 -0.55
CA LEU A 91 27.49 -18.06 -1.92
C LEU A 91 28.23 -18.92 -2.96
N ASP A 92 29.49 -19.27 -2.69
CA ASP A 92 30.27 -20.17 -3.54
C ASP A 92 29.61 -21.56 -3.62
N GLU A 93 29.09 -22.09 -2.51
CA GLU A 93 28.35 -23.36 -2.49
C GLU A 93 27.08 -23.30 -3.34
N LEU A 94 26.33 -22.20 -3.28
CA LEU A 94 25.13 -21.99 -4.08
C LEU A 94 25.44 -21.83 -5.58
N GLU A 95 26.50 -21.11 -5.94
CA GLU A 95 26.91 -20.90 -7.33
C GLU A 95 27.35 -22.21 -8.00
N ASN A 96 27.94 -23.13 -7.23
CA ASN A 96 28.38 -24.44 -7.71
C ASN A 96 27.30 -25.52 -7.66
N MET A 97 26.09 -25.22 -7.17
CA MET A 97 25.00 -26.20 -7.10
C MET A 97 24.33 -26.38 -8.47
N ASP A 98 24.25 -27.63 -8.95
CA ASP A 98 23.52 -27.96 -10.18
C ASP A 98 22.02 -27.96 -9.90
N LEU A 99 21.33 -26.93 -10.40
CA LEU A 99 19.88 -26.78 -10.29
C LEU A 99 19.14 -27.25 -11.55
N SER A 100 19.84 -27.85 -12.51
CA SER A 100 19.23 -28.27 -13.76
C SER A 100 18.15 -29.33 -13.54
N GLY A 101 16.93 -29.06 -14.02
CA GLY A 101 15.78 -29.97 -13.89
C GLY A 101 15.02 -29.90 -12.56
N LEU A 102 15.43 -29.05 -11.61
CA LEU A 102 14.63 -28.75 -10.42
C LEU A 102 13.61 -27.65 -10.74
N SER A 103 12.34 -27.90 -10.42
CA SER A 103 11.28 -26.87 -10.40
C SER A 103 10.87 -26.63 -8.96
N PHE A 104 10.54 -25.37 -8.64
CA PHE A 104 9.97 -25.01 -7.36
C PHE A 104 8.69 -24.20 -7.58
N GLU A 105 7.57 -24.72 -7.09
CA GLU A 105 6.27 -24.05 -7.15
C GLU A 105 5.95 -23.41 -5.80
N PRO A 106 5.95 -22.06 -5.67
CA PRO A 106 5.56 -21.41 -4.44
C PRO A 106 4.12 -21.78 -4.06
N ALA A 107 3.91 -22.19 -2.81
CA ALA A 107 2.55 -22.45 -2.33
C ALA A 107 1.76 -21.12 -2.24
N ASP A 108 0.76 -20.94 -3.10
CA ASP A 108 -0.14 -19.79 -3.06
C ASP A 108 -1.27 -20.01 -2.06
N PHE A 109 -1.43 -19.09 -1.11
CA PHE A 109 -2.31 -19.30 0.02
C PHE A 109 -3.81 -19.21 -0.35
N GLU A 110 -4.44 -20.36 -0.57
CA GLU A 110 -5.89 -20.47 -0.66
C GLU A 110 -6.53 -20.96 0.66
N LYS A 111 -7.45 -20.18 1.22
CA LYS A 111 -8.16 -20.45 2.49
C LYS A 111 -9.47 -21.20 2.30
N ASP A 112 -10.07 -21.10 1.12
CA ASP A 112 -11.41 -21.62 0.80
C ASP A 112 -11.38 -23.04 0.24
N GLN A 113 -10.19 -23.57 -0.09
CA GLN A 113 -10.00 -24.97 -0.46
C GLN A 113 -9.57 -25.82 0.73
N ASP A 114 -10.51 -26.50 1.37
CA ASP A 114 -10.25 -27.28 2.58
C ASP A 114 -9.35 -28.52 2.35
N LEU A 115 -9.11 -28.91 1.11
CA LEU A 115 -8.29 -30.06 0.73
C LEU A 115 -6.83 -29.71 0.39
N ASN A 116 -6.43 -28.44 0.32
CA ASN A 116 -5.05 -28.06 -0.04
C ASN A 116 -4.04 -28.09 1.14
N PHE A 117 -4.48 -28.50 2.33
CA PHE A 117 -3.67 -28.56 3.56
C PHE A 117 -3.19 -27.22 4.14
N HIS A 118 -3.47 -26.06 3.53
CA HIS A 118 -2.98 -24.75 4.01
C HIS A 118 -3.54 -24.41 5.39
N ILE A 119 -4.86 -24.49 5.54
CA ILE A 119 -5.52 -24.26 6.82
C ILE A 119 -5.15 -25.35 7.85
N ASP A 120 -4.90 -26.58 7.41
CA ASP A 120 -4.52 -27.67 8.30
C ASP A 120 -3.12 -27.44 8.88
N PHE A 121 -2.17 -26.97 8.07
CA PHE A 121 -0.86 -26.52 8.51
C PHE A 121 -0.97 -25.39 9.52
N ILE A 122 -1.69 -24.31 9.19
CA ILE A 122 -1.85 -23.15 10.07
C ILE A 122 -2.52 -23.55 11.40
N TYR A 123 -3.58 -24.36 11.35
CA TYR A 123 -4.26 -24.88 12.53
C TYR A 123 -3.31 -25.70 13.41
N ALA A 124 -2.51 -26.60 12.82
CA ALA A 124 -1.60 -27.44 13.58
C ALA A 124 -0.43 -26.64 14.16
N ALA A 125 0.26 -25.85 13.32
CA ALA A 125 1.41 -25.03 13.71
C ALA A 125 1.05 -24.01 14.82
N SER A 126 -0.06 -23.29 14.67
CA SER A 126 -0.49 -22.29 15.67
C SER A 126 -0.84 -22.94 17.00
N ASN A 127 -1.55 -24.08 16.99
CA ASN A 127 -1.93 -24.76 18.23
C ASN A 127 -0.75 -25.48 18.90
N LEU A 128 0.23 -25.99 18.13
CA LEU A 128 1.47 -26.55 18.69
C LEU A 128 2.28 -25.45 19.38
N ARG A 129 2.41 -24.28 18.75
CA ARG A 129 3.03 -23.12 19.39
C ARG A 129 2.23 -22.68 20.62
N ALA A 130 0.89 -22.68 20.55
CA ALA A 130 0.04 -22.35 21.69
C ALA A 130 0.28 -23.31 22.87
N LEU A 131 0.47 -24.61 22.61
CA LEU A 131 0.78 -25.60 23.63
C LEU A 131 2.08 -25.28 24.39
N ASN A 132 3.14 -24.87 23.68
CA ASN A 132 4.43 -24.50 24.28
C ASN A 132 4.29 -23.37 25.32
N TYR A 133 3.38 -22.42 25.09
CA TYR A 133 3.16 -21.26 25.97
C TYR A 133 1.89 -21.37 26.83
N ARG A 134 1.25 -22.55 26.87
CA ARG A 134 -0.02 -22.78 27.60
C ARG A 134 -1.16 -21.83 27.18
N ILE A 135 -1.15 -21.40 25.92
CA ILE A 135 -2.21 -20.60 25.30
C ILE A 135 -3.35 -21.55 24.89
N ARG A 136 -4.59 -21.10 25.05
CA ARG A 136 -5.77 -21.89 24.66
C ARG A 136 -5.77 -22.12 23.15
N GLN A 137 -5.88 -23.39 22.74
CA GLN A 137 -5.98 -23.78 21.35
C GLN A 137 -7.26 -23.23 20.68
N ALA A 138 -7.15 -22.90 19.40
CA ALA A 138 -8.24 -22.44 18.55
C ALA A 138 -8.74 -23.59 17.65
N SER A 139 -10.02 -23.56 17.27
CA SER A 139 -10.57 -24.50 16.29
C SER A 139 -10.04 -24.19 14.88
N ARG A 140 -10.05 -25.19 13.98
CA ARG A 140 -9.68 -25.02 12.57
C ARG A 140 -10.44 -23.86 11.91
N HIS A 141 -11.75 -23.75 12.17
CA HIS A 141 -12.58 -22.66 11.67
C HIS A 141 -12.12 -21.27 12.19
N LYS A 142 -11.76 -21.16 13.47
CA LYS A 142 -11.25 -19.91 14.03
C LYS A 142 -9.88 -19.55 13.44
N CYS A 143 -9.00 -20.54 13.22
CA CYS A 143 -7.73 -20.32 12.52
C CYS A 143 -7.95 -19.85 11.07
N LYS A 144 -8.88 -20.48 10.33
CA LYS A 144 -9.27 -20.06 8.97
C LYS A 144 -9.78 -18.62 8.92
N MET A 145 -10.64 -18.24 9.87
CA MET A 145 -11.17 -16.88 9.96
C MET A 145 -10.06 -15.84 10.18
N ILE A 146 -9.14 -16.11 11.12
CA ILE A 146 -8.07 -15.17 11.47
C ILE A 146 -7.00 -15.11 10.38
N ALA A 147 -6.46 -16.26 9.96
CA ALA A 147 -5.38 -16.33 8.96
C ALA A 147 -5.86 -15.91 7.56
N GLY A 148 -7.09 -16.27 7.22
CA GLY A 148 -7.72 -15.89 5.96
C GLY A 148 -8.28 -14.46 5.92
N LYS A 149 -8.13 -13.68 7.01
CA LYS A 149 -8.69 -12.32 7.16
C LYS A 149 -10.16 -12.23 6.71
N ILE A 150 -10.96 -13.23 7.07
CA ILE A 150 -12.35 -13.34 6.61
C ILE A 150 -13.19 -12.22 7.23
N ILE A 151 -13.80 -11.39 6.39
CA ILE A 151 -14.79 -10.39 6.80
C ILE A 151 -16.15 -11.09 6.94
N PRO A 152 -16.73 -11.18 8.15
CA PRO A 152 -18.03 -11.81 8.32
C PRO A 152 -19.11 -11.03 7.56
N ALA A 153 -19.89 -11.72 6.74
CA ALA A 153 -20.96 -11.13 5.96
C ALA A 153 -22.21 -12.02 5.98
N ILE A 154 -23.38 -11.39 5.95
CA ILE A 154 -24.68 -12.06 5.85
C ILE A 154 -25.61 -11.22 4.98
N ALA A 155 -26.44 -11.89 4.18
CA ALA A 155 -27.32 -11.25 3.20
C ALA A 155 -28.28 -10.21 3.81
N THR A 156 -28.68 -10.36 5.07
CA THR A 156 -29.59 -9.42 5.75
C THR A 156 -28.97 -8.03 5.91
N THR A 157 -27.69 -7.94 6.28
CA THR A 157 -26.97 -6.64 6.37
C THR A 157 -26.79 -6.05 4.98
N THR A 158 -26.42 -6.85 3.98
CA THR A 158 -26.29 -6.40 2.58
C THR A 158 -27.60 -5.85 2.04
N ALA A 159 -28.72 -6.56 2.25
CA ALA A 159 -30.04 -6.12 1.82
C ALA A 159 -30.47 -4.81 2.51
N SER A 160 -30.21 -4.70 3.83
CA SER A 160 -30.50 -3.48 4.60
C SER A 160 -29.71 -2.27 4.10
N VAL A 161 -28.38 -2.39 3.97
CA VAL A 161 -27.52 -1.31 3.48
C VAL A 161 -27.86 -0.93 2.04
N THR A 162 -28.13 -1.91 1.17
CA THR A 162 -28.53 -1.66 -0.22
C THR A 162 -29.87 -0.91 -0.27
N GLY A 163 -30.86 -1.33 0.52
CA GLY A 163 -32.16 -0.65 0.59
C GLY A 163 -32.04 0.82 1.00
N LEU A 164 -31.21 1.12 2.01
CA LEU A 164 -30.95 2.49 2.45
C LEU A 164 -30.21 3.31 1.39
N ALA A 165 -29.19 2.74 0.75
CA ALA A 165 -28.48 3.39 -0.35
C ALA A 165 -29.41 3.73 -1.54
N MET A 166 -30.34 2.83 -1.87
CA MET A 166 -31.34 3.08 -2.93
C MET A 166 -32.29 4.23 -2.56
N ILE A 167 -32.64 4.40 -1.28
CA ILE A 167 -33.42 5.55 -0.82
C ILE A 167 -32.64 6.86 -0.98
N GLU A 168 -31.34 6.89 -0.63
CA GLU A 168 -30.50 8.07 -0.85
C GLU A 168 -30.33 8.39 -2.35
N MET A 169 -30.23 7.36 -3.20
CA MET A 169 -30.17 7.53 -4.65
C MET A 169 -31.42 8.24 -5.21
N LEU A 170 -32.62 7.92 -4.69
CA LEU A 170 -33.84 8.63 -5.09
C LEU A 170 -33.79 10.12 -4.70
N LYS A 171 -33.12 10.48 -3.59
CA LYS A 171 -32.95 11.88 -3.17
C LYS A 171 -32.00 12.64 -4.10
N LEU A 172 -30.93 11.98 -4.57
CA LEU A 172 -30.03 12.53 -5.60
C LEU A 172 -30.79 12.86 -6.88
N LEU A 173 -31.60 11.93 -7.39
CA LEU A 173 -32.41 12.13 -8.60
C LEU A 173 -33.43 13.27 -8.45
N GLN A 174 -33.96 13.45 -7.24
CA GLN A 174 -34.88 14.54 -6.92
C GLN A 174 -34.18 15.86 -6.57
N GLN A 175 -32.84 15.91 -6.63
CA GLN A 175 -32.03 17.08 -6.27
C GLN A 175 -32.40 17.68 -4.90
N LYS A 176 -32.56 16.80 -3.90
CA LYS A 176 -32.87 17.24 -2.53
C LYS A 176 -31.70 18.04 -1.93
N LYS A 177 -32.01 18.89 -0.96
CA LYS A 177 -31.02 19.62 -0.16
C LYS A 177 -30.30 18.70 0.83
N LEU A 178 -29.15 19.15 1.36
CA LEU A 178 -28.28 18.37 2.24
C LEU A 178 -29.03 17.80 3.46
N GLU A 179 -29.94 18.57 4.04
CA GLU A 179 -30.68 18.21 5.27
C GLU A 179 -31.58 16.98 5.09
N ALA A 180 -31.95 16.68 3.83
CA ALA A 180 -32.75 15.52 3.48
C ALA A 180 -31.94 14.22 3.41
N TYR A 181 -30.62 14.29 3.18
CA TYR A 181 -29.75 13.12 3.14
C TYR A 181 -29.50 12.59 4.55
N LYS A 182 -29.23 11.28 4.63
CA LYS A 182 -28.94 10.60 5.88
C LYS A 182 -27.79 9.63 5.68
N ASP A 183 -26.70 9.86 6.42
CA ASP A 183 -25.69 8.84 6.62
C ASP A 183 -26.19 7.85 7.68
N SER A 184 -26.10 6.55 7.40
CA SER A 184 -26.73 5.51 8.22
C SER A 184 -25.69 4.55 8.79
N SER A 185 -25.60 4.51 10.12
CA SER A 185 -24.79 3.57 10.88
C SER A 185 -25.71 2.60 11.61
N ASN A 186 -25.78 1.34 11.14
CA ASN A 186 -26.75 0.37 11.63
C ASN A 186 -26.08 -0.91 12.14
N SER A 187 -26.57 -1.44 13.25
CA SER A 187 -26.22 -2.75 13.79
C SER A 187 -27.47 -3.59 13.95
N LEU A 188 -27.71 -4.50 13.01
CA LEU A 188 -28.87 -5.41 13.05
C LEU A 188 -28.83 -6.36 14.26
N GLY A 189 -27.63 -6.77 14.69
CA GLY A 189 -27.47 -7.63 15.86
C GLY A 189 -27.90 -6.98 17.17
N LEU A 190 -27.80 -5.65 17.26
CA LEU A 190 -28.26 -4.86 18.41
C LEU A 190 -29.62 -4.17 18.19
N ASN A 191 -30.24 -4.36 17.02
CA ASN A 191 -31.39 -3.58 16.56
C ASN A 191 -31.18 -2.06 16.67
N MET A 192 -29.95 -1.59 16.41
CA MET A 192 -29.59 -0.18 16.50
C MET A 192 -29.51 0.44 15.11
N TYR A 193 -30.21 1.55 14.90
CA TYR A 193 -30.24 2.29 13.64
C TYR A 193 -29.99 3.76 13.92
N LEU A 194 -28.85 4.28 13.49
CA LEU A 194 -28.46 5.67 13.65
C LEU A 194 -28.42 6.34 12.30
N MET A 195 -29.17 7.42 12.15
CA MET A 195 -29.18 8.23 10.93
C MET A 195 -28.76 9.65 11.30
N GLN A 196 -27.76 10.17 10.60
CA GLN A 196 -27.19 11.50 10.82
C GLN A 196 -27.21 12.30 9.53
N GLU A 197 -27.33 13.62 9.65
CA GLU A 197 -27.14 14.48 8.49
C GLU A 197 -25.67 14.47 8.07
N PRO A 198 -25.36 14.34 6.77
CA PRO A 198 -23.99 14.46 6.30
C PRO A 198 -23.41 15.84 6.63
N ALA A 199 -22.14 15.88 7.01
CA ALA A 199 -21.47 17.15 7.25
C ALA A 199 -21.42 17.98 5.96
N PRO A 200 -21.64 19.32 6.04
CA PRO A 200 -21.39 20.19 4.90
C PRO A 200 -19.91 20.12 4.49
N PRO A 201 -19.58 20.38 3.21
CA PRO A 201 -18.20 20.40 2.78
C PRO A 201 -17.40 21.44 3.57
N GLU A 202 -16.21 21.04 4.00
CA GLU A 202 -15.29 21.94 4.68
C GLU A 202 -14.89 23.07 3.74
N LYS A 203 -15.02 24.30 4.23
CA LYS A 203 -14.65 25.51 3.51
C LYS A 203 -13.26 25.93 3.95
N ALA A 204 -12.40 26.19 2.98
CA ALA A 204 -11.08 26.77 3.20
C ALA A 204 -11.21 28.11 3.92
N LYS A 205 -10.34 28.34 4.90
CA LYS A 205 -10.31 29.55 5.74
C LYS A 205 -8.93 30.16 5.66
N ASP A 206 -8.87 31.47 5.90
CA ASP A 206 -7.60 32.16 6.08
C ASP A 206 -6.94 31.62 7.35
N GLU A 207 -5.71 31.13 7.22
CA GLU A 207 -4.98 30.50 8.31
C GLU A 207 -3.49 30.86 8.26
N TYR A 208 -2.83 30.81 9.42
CA TYR A 208 -1.38 30.93 9.47
C TYR A 208 -0.78 29.58 9.09
N ASP A 209 -0.14 29.53 7.93
CA ASP A 209 0.50 28.32 7.43
C ASP A 209 1.88 28.18 8.09
N VAL A 210 2.09 27.05 8.78
CA VAL A 210 3.33 26.76 9.51
C VAL A 210 4.51 26.43 8.59
N VAL A 211 4.23 26.01 7.36
CA VAL A 211 5.22 25.70 6.32
C VAL A 211 5.66 26.99 5.64
N GLU A 212 4.69 27.82 5.23
CA GLU A 212 4.97 29.13 4.58
C GLU A 212 5.34 30.23 5.59
N MET A 213 5.20 29.96 6.90
CA MET A 213 5.40 30.90 8.02
C MET A 213 4.70 32.26 7.83
N SER A 214 3.55 32.26 7.16
CA SER A 214 2.81 33.46 6.77
C SER A 214 1.30 33.27 6.90
N GLU A 215 0.56 34.38 6.95
CA GLU A 215 -0.90 34.36 6.84
C GLU A 215 -1.28 34.04 5.39
N VAL A 216 -1.88 32.88 5.16
CA VAL A 216 -2.34 32.44 3.85
C VAL A 216 -3.83 32.74 3.71
N LYS A 217 -4.18 33.55 2.72
CA LYS A 217 -5.56 33.93 2.42
C LYS A 217 -6.16 33.02 1.37
N CYS A 218 -7.45 32.72 1.44
CA CYS A 218 -8.10 31.88 0.42
C CYS A 218 -8.64 32.73 -0.75
N LYS A 219 -8.31 32.33 -1.99
CA LYS A 219 -8.89 32.93 -3.20
C LYS A 219 -9.38 31.84 -4.16
N PRO A 220 -10.70 31.74 -4.42
CA PRO A 220 -11.81 32.52 -3.84
C PRO A 220 -12.09 32.14 -2.37
N SER A 221 -12.55 33.08 -1.55
CA SER A 221 -12.83 32.81 -0.13
C SER A 221 -13.87 31.69 0.05
N GLY A 222 -13.58 30.72 0.92
CA GLY A 222 -14.52 29.67 1.28
C GLY A 222 -14.72 28.56 0.24
N PHE A 223 -13.78 28.39 -0.70
CA PHE A 223 -13.77 27.23 -1.60
C PHE A 223 -13.68 25.91 -0.81
N THR A 224 -14.09 24.82 -1.44
CA THR A 224 -14.17 23.48 -0.87
C THR A 224 -13.32 22.51 -1.69
N LYS A 225 -13.15 21.27 -1.20
CA LYS A 225 -12.46 20.21 -1.94
C LYS A 225 -13.09 19.84 -3.30
N TRP A 226 -14.30 20.32 -3.58
CA TRP A 226 -15.01 20.07 -4.83
C TRP A 226 -14.78 21.17 -5.87
N ASP A 227 -14.21 22.30 -5.45
CA ASP A 227 -13.87 23.40 -6.33
C ASP A 227 -12.50 23.13 -6.96
N SER A 228 -12.35 23.48 -8.23
CA SER A 228 -11.11 23.29 -8.99
C SER A 228 -10.84 24.48 -9.90
N THR A 229 -9.58 24.87 -10.00
CA THR A 229 -9.13 25.92 -10.92
C THR A 229 -8.79 25.28 -12.26
N LEU A 230 -9.69 25.37 -13.25
CA LEU A 230 -9.52 24.73 -14.55
C LEU A 230 -8.76 25.64 -15.53
N ILE A 231 -7.51 25.28 -15.86
CA ILE A 231 -6.69 25.96 -16.86
C ILE A 231 -6.78 25.20 -18.19
N GLU A 232 -7.43 25.78 -19.20
CA GLU A 232 -7.49 25.20 -20.54
C GLU A 232 -6.31 25.66 -21.40
N LEU A 233 -5.48 24.72 -21.85
CA LEU A 233 -4.31 24.95 -22.69
C LEU A 233 -4.40 24.20 -24.02
N SER A 234 -3.69 24.66 -25.05
CA SER A 234 -3.48 23.86 -26.25
C SER A 234 -2.47 22.75 -25.96
N SER A 235 -2.49 21.67 -26.74
CA SER A 235 -1.51 20.57 -26.60
C SER A 235 -0.03 20.99 -26.66
N GLN A 236 0.28 22.11 -27.32
CA GLN A 236 1.63 22.66 -27.47
C GLN A 236 1.90 23.87 -26.56
N ALA A 237 0.99 24.18 -25.64
CA ALA A 237 1.15 25.31 -24.74
C ALA A 237 2.40 25.16 -23.87
N THR A 238 3.07 26.28 -23.64
CA THR A 238 4.31 26.32 -22.88
C THR A 238 4.06 26.52 -21.39
N LEU A 239 5.13 26.41 -20.57
CA LEU A 239 5.05 26.78 -19.16
C LEU A 239 4.68 28.28 -19.00
N ALA A 240 5.20 29.15 -19.87
CA ALA A 240 4.84 30.57 -19.86
C ALA A 240 3.34 30.80 -20.15
N ASP A 241 2.76 30.06 -21.09
CA ASP A 241 1.32 30.12 -21.39
C ASP A 241 0.46 29.71 -20.18
N PHE A 242 0.90 28.67 -19.45
CA PHE A 242 0.23 28.25 -18.21
C PHE A 242 0.28 29.35 -17.15
N LEU A 243 1.47 29.90 -16.87
CA LEU A 243 1.65 30.92 -15.85
C LEU A 243 0.84 32.18 -16.16
N GLN A 244 0.81 32.59 -17.43
CA GLN A 244 0.01 33.75 -17.86
C GLN A 244 -1.49 33.48 -17.70
N LYS A 245 -2.01 32.34 -18.17
CA LYS A 245 -3.43 32.02 -18.01
C LYS A 245 -3.85 31.85 -16.56
N PHE A 246 -2.98 31.26 -15.73
CA PHE A 246 -3.21 31.14 -14.30
C PHE A 246 -3.32 32.54 -13.67
N LYS A 247 -2.40 33.45 -14.00
CA LYS A 247 -2.46 34.84 -13.54
C LYS A 247 -3.70 35.58 -14.04
N ASP A 248 -4.08 35.40 -15.31
CA ASP A 248 -5.25 36.05 -15.88
C ASP A 248 -6.56 35.60 -15.20
N GLN A 249 -6.65 34.34 -14.77
CA GLN A 249 -7.85 33.80 -14.13
C GLN A 249 -7.92 34.05 -12.62
N THR A 250 -6.79 33.95 -11.91
CA THR A 250 -6.73 34.04 -10.45
C THR A 250 -6.31 35.42 -9.95
N GLU A 251 -5.72 36.25 -10.83
CA GLU A 251 -5.00 37.48 -10.50
C GLU A 251 -3.85 37.27 -9.50
N LEU A 252 -3.35 36.03 -9.40
CA LEU A 252 -2.25 35.64 -8.53
C LEU A 252 -1.05 35.19 -9.37
N ASN A 253 0.12 35.40 -8.82
CA ASN A 253 1.35 34.87 -9.36
C ASN A 253 1.54 33.45 -8.82
N CYS A 254 1.82 32.48 -9.68
CA CYS A 254 2.24 31.15 -9.26
C CYS A 254 3.70 31.25 -8.77
N ASP A 255 3.94 30.93 -7.50
CA ASP A 255 5.28 30.94 -6.92
C ASP A 255 5.94 29.58 -7.00
N LEU A 256 5.18 28.52 -6.74
CA LEU A 256 5.61 27.13 -6.89
C LEU A 256 4.60 26.37 -7.75
N LEU A 257 5.11 25.55 -8.66
CA LEU A 257 4.32 24.61 -9.46
C LEU A 257 4.99 23.24 -9.40
N PHE A 258 4.23 22.21 -9.06
CA PHE A 258 4.71 20.83 -9.09
C PHE A 258 3.54 19.84 -9.24
N HIS A 259 3.87 18.58 -9.49
CA HIS A 259 2.91 17.48 -9.49
C HIS A 259 3.12 16.63 -8.22
N ASP A 260 2.06 16.02 -7.69
CA ASP A 260 2.06 15.17 -6.50
C ASP A 260 3.17 14.10 -6.45
N VAL A 261 3.68 13.65 -7.60
CA VAL A 261 4.76 12.66 -7.66
C VAL A 261 6.06 13.18 -7.02
N ALA A 262 6.25 14.51 -6.97
CA ALA A 262 7.37 15.14 -6.30
C ALA A 262 7.35 14.95 -4.77
N GLU A 263 6.20 14.62 -4.19
CA GLU A 263 6.03 14.41 -2.74
C GLU A 263 6.06 12.92 -2.36
N MET A 264 6.05 12.01 -3.34
CA MET A 264 5.92 10.57 -3.11
C MET A 264 7.23 9.86 -2.73
N GLY A 265 8.37 10.56 -2.65
CA GLY A 265 9.67 9.92 -2.44
C GLY A 265 9.85 9.15 -1.13
N ASN A 266 9.01 9.41 -0.12
CA ASN A 266 9.05 8.74 1.19
C ASN A 266 7.85 7.81 1.45
N THR A 267 7.01 7.54 0.45
CA THR A 267 5.79 6.73 0.62
C THR A 267 6.06 5.25 0.39
N SER A 268 5.06 4.40 0.63
CA SER A 268 5.12 2.95 0.33
C SER A 268 5.41 2.68 -1.15
N GLU A 269 4.88 3.53 -2.02
CA GLU A 269 5.01 3.46 -3.47
C GLU A 269 6.46 3.65 -3.92
N ALA A 270 7.24 4.50 -3.23
CA ALA A 270 8.67 4.64 -3.49
C ALA A 270 9.50 3.39 -3.16
N LYS A 271 8.95 2.44 -2.38
CA LYS A 271 9.58 1.13 -2.15
C LYS A 271 9.35 0.17 -3.32
N GLU A 272 8.29 0.38 -4.09
CA GLU A 272 7.95 -0.43 -5.26
C GLU A 272 8.59 0.12 -6.54
N ASP A 273 8.67 1.45 -6.69
CA ASP A 273 9.32 2.13 -7.80
C ASP A 273 10.28 3.23 -7.30
N LEU A 274 11.59 2.96 -7.43
CA LEU A 274 12.66 3.85 -6.96
C LEU A 274 12.68 5.21 -7.66
N ARG A 275 11.99 5.37 -8.80
CA ARG A 275 11.89 6.66 -9.50
C ARG A 275 11.17 7.71 -8.66
N TYR A 276 10.24 7.33 -7.79
CA TYR A 276 9.60 8.30 -6.88
C TYR A 276 10.61 8.96 -5.93
N ALA A 277 11.65 8.23 -5.52
CA ALA A 277 12.72 8.80 -4.70
C ALA A 277 13.65 9.73 -5.51
N SER A 278 13.90 9.45 -6.79
CA SER A 278 14.78 10.29 -7.63
C SER A 278 14.15 11.63 -7.99
N VAL A 279 12.81 11.67 -8.14
CA VAL A 279 12.08 12.89 -8.52
C VAL A 279 11.53 13.66 -7.33
N SER A 280 11.78 13.19 -6.10
CA SER A 280 11.28 13.83 -4.89
C SER A 280 11.82 15.26 -4.74
N GLY A 281 10.93 16.21 -4.47
CA GLY A 281 11.25 17.64 -4.32
C GLY A 281 11.56 18.37 -5.63
N LEU A 282 11.40 17.71 -6.79
CA LEU A 282 11.58 18.36 -8.09
C LEU A 282 10.36 19.19 -8.47
N MET A 283 10.49 20.51 -8.36
CA MET A 283 9.47 21.46 -8.82
C MET A 283 9.54 21.66 -10.34
N LEU A 284 8.39 21.98 -10.96
CA LEU A 284 8.25 22.37 -12.36
C LEU A 284 8.57 23.86 -12.56
N TYR A 285 8.22 24.69 -11.57
CA TYR A 285 8.52 26.11 -11.54
C TYR A 285 8.67 26.59 -10.10
N ASP A 286 9.64 27.47 -9.87
CA ASP A 286 9.81 28.22 -8.63
C ASP A 286 10.23 29.65 -8.95
N ARG A 287 9.36 30.62 -8.66
CA ARG A 287 9.56 32.05 -8.90
C ARG A 287 10.65 32.64 -8.00
N ASN A 288 10.79 32.10 -6.80
CA ASN A 288 11.70 32.59 -5.76
C ASN A 288 12.99 31.75 -5.67
N ALA A 289 13.26 30.90 -6.65
CA ALA A 289 14.42 30.00 -6.68
C ALA A 289 15.73 30.77 -6.41
N PHE A 290 16.43 30.46 -5.32
CA PHE A 290 17.66 31.17 -4.94
C PHE A 290 18.89 30.76 -5.75
N GLY A 291 18.95 29.49 -6.19
CA GLY A 291 20.12 28.92 -6.87
C GLY A 291 20.21 29.33 -8.34
N LYS A 292 21.39 29.80 -8.79
CA LYS A 292 21.63 30.20 -10.19
C LYS A 292 21.28 29.10 -11.21
N ALA A 293 21.59 27.84 -10.88
CA ALA A 293 21.28 26.70 -11.72
C ALA A 293 19.77 26.46 -11.88
N LEU A 294 18.99 26.64 -10.81
CA LEU A 294 17.53 26.50 -10.85
C LEU A 294 16.88 27.65 -11.63
N LYS A 295 17.34 28.89 -11.44
CA LYS A 295 16.88 30.03 -12.24
C LYS A 295 17.09 29.80 -13.73
N GLN A 296 18.31 29.41 -14.11
CA GLN A 296 18.63 29.12 -15.49
C GLN A 296 17.80 27.94 -16.04
N LEU A 297 17.59 26.89 -15.25
CA LEU A 297 16.72 25.77 -15.64
C LEU A 297 15.30 26.26 -15.96
N TYR A 298 14.66 27.01 -15.06
CA TYR A 298 13.29 27.47 -15.28
C TYR A 298 13.19 28.45 -16.45
N GLU A 299 14.17 29.35 -16.63
CA GLU A 299 14.26 30.22 -17.80
C GLU A 299 14.34 29.43 -19.11
N GLU A 300 15.15 28.37 -19.16
CA GLU A 300 15.27 27.49 -20.34
C GLU A 300 14.00 26.67 -20.62
N GLN A 301 13.18 26.37 -19.60
CA GLN A 301 11.94 25.61 -19.75
C GLN A 301 10.70 26.48 -20.02
N MET A 302 10.79 27.81 -19.96
CA MET A 302 9.64 28.72 -20.14
C MET A 302 8.92 28.53 -21.47
N ASP A 303 9.69 28.37 -22.55
CA ASP A 303 9.18 28.29 -23.93
C ASP A 303 8.98 26.85 -24.41
N LEU A 304 9.24 25.85 -23.56
CA LEU A 304 9.05 24.44 -23.91
C LEU A 304 7.62 23.99 -23.62
N PRO A 305 7.05 23.05 -24.41
CA PRO A 305 5.72 22.52 -24.14
C PRO A 305 5.63 21.94 -22.74
N LEU A 306 4.63 22.36 -21.96
CA LEU A 306 4.49 21.99 -20.55
C LEU A 306 4.45 20.47 -20.35
N ARG A 307 3.79 19.73 -21.25
CA ARG A 307 3.74 18.26 -21.21
C ARG A 307 5.12 17.61 -21.33
N ALA A 308 5.92 18.10 -22.28
CA ALA A 308 7.28 17.58 -22.49
C ALA A 308 8.17 17.88 -21.27
N TRP A 309 7.96 19.04 -20.64
CA TRP A 309 8.67 19.38 -19.41
C TRP A 309 8.29 18.46 -18.26
N VAL A 310 6.98 18.25 -18.02
CA VAL A 310 6.48 17.36 -16.96
C VAL A 310 6.98 15.92 -17.14
N GLU A 311 6.87 15.37 -18.34
CA GLU A 311 7.31 14.00 -18.64
C GLU A 311 8.81 13.81 -18.43
N LYS A 312 9.62 14.78 -18.87
CA LYS A 312 11.08 14.78 -18.67
C LYS A 312 11.45 14.95 -17.20
N ARG A 313 10.80 15.87 -16.49
CA ARG A 313 11.12 16.23 -15.10
C ARG A 313 10.81 15.10 -14.13
N TYR A 314 9.76 14.34 -14.41
CA TYR A 314 9.28 13.25 -13.55
C TYR A 314 9.52 11.85 -14.12
N GLU A 315 10.47 11.70 -15.06
CA GLU A 315 10.91 10.40 -15.59
C GLU A 315 9.75 9.49 -16.08
N GLY A 316 8.71 10.09 -16.66
CA GLY A 316 7.53 9.38 -17.16
C GLY A 316 6.57 8.86 -16.08
N LEU A 317 6.74 9.23 -14.81
CA LEU A 317 5.79 8.88 -13.74
C LEU A 317 4.43 9.60 -13.89
N VAL A 318 4.41 10.71 -14.62
CA VAL A 318 3.19 11.44 -14.95
C VAL A 318 2.77 11.11 -16.38
N ASP A 319 1.59 10.49 -16.52
CA ASP A 319 1.00 10.16 -17.82
C ASP A 319 0.52 11.43 -18.55
N CYS A 320 1.44 12.03 -19.29
CA CYS A 320 1.22 13.22 -20.11
C CYS A 320 0.47 12.91 -21.41
N SER A 321 -0.10 11.71 -21.60
CA SER A 321 -1.06 11.44 -22.69
C SER A 321 -2.49 11.82 -22.30
N ARG A 322 -2.79 11.88 -21.00
CA ARG A 322 -4.12 12.20 -20.46
C ARG A 322 -4.56 13.60 -20.85
N LYS A 323 -5.87 13.81 -20.98
CA LYS A 323 -6.44 15.13 -21.28
C LYS A 323 -6.28 16.12 -20.12
N TYR A 324 -6.27 15.63 -18.89
CA TYR A 324 -6.20 16.43 -17.67
C TYR A 324 -4.95 16.04 -16.88
N ILE A 325 -4.25 17.05 -16.38
CA ILE A 325 -3.12 16.91 -15.46
C ILE A 325 -3.40 17.81 -14.26
N GLU A 326 -3.31 17.24 -13.07
CA GLU A 326 -3.46 17.98 -11.81
C GLU A 326 -2.10 18.53 -11.37
N PHE A 327 -2.11 19.74 -10.85
CA PHE A 327 -0.93 20.40 -10.33
C PHE A 327 -1.20 20.99 -8.95
N GLN A 328 -0.16 20.95 -8.12
CA GLN A 328 -0.09 21.65 -6.85
C GLN A 328 0.59 23.01 -7.08
N THR A 329 0.06 24.03 -6.42
CA THR A 329 0.57 25.39 -6.55
C THR A 329 0.61 26.12 -5.23
N SER A 330 1.71 26.84 -4.99
CA SER A 330 1.74 27.96 -4.05
C SER A 330 1.69 29.27 -4.85
N CYS A 331 0.98 30.28 -4.35
CA CYS A 331 0.75 31.51 -5.09
C CYS A 331 0.68 32.75 -4.20
N SER A 332 1.07 33.90 -4.75
CA SER A 332 1.06 35.20 -4.07
C SER A 332 0.52 36.32 -4.96
N ASP A 333 0.03 37.39 -4.35
CA ASP A 333 -0.33 38.61 -5.09
C ASP A 333 0.90 39.46 -5.45
N ASP A 334 0.68 40.61 -6.09
CA ASP A 334 1.77 41.53 -6.46
C ASP A 334 2.41 42.24 -5.25
N ASN A 335 1.79 42.16 -4.05
CA ASN A 335 2.34 42.67 -2.80
C ASN A 335 3.15 41.60 -2.04
N GLY A 336 3.11 40.35 -2.48
CA GLY A 336 3.78 39.22 -1.85
C GLY A 336 2.96 38.56 -0.72
N ASP A 337 1.67 38.86 -0.60
CA ASP A 337 0.78 38.13 0.30
C ASP A 337 0.51 36.74 -0.30
N VAL A 338 0.62 35.67 0.50
CA VAL A 338 0.43 34.28 0.06
C VAL A 338 -1.06 33.91 0.06
N TYR A 339 -1.48 33.18 -0.97
CA TYR A 339 -2.85 32.72 -1.14
C TYR A 339 -2.93 31.21 -1.38
N LYS A 340 -4.04 30.63 -0.91
CA LYS A 340 -4.46 29.26 -1.23
C LYS A 340 -5.55 29.29 -2.28
N VAL A 341 -5.38 28.50 -3.33
CA VAL A 341 -6.34 28.33 -4.42
C VAL A 341 -6.90 26.90 -4.42
N PRO A 342 -8.08 26.67 -5.02
CA PRO A 342 -8.56 25.32 -5.28
C PRO A 342 -7.59 24.57 -6.18
N THR A 343 -7.61 23.23 -6.07
CA THR A 343 -6.79 22.32 -6.89
C THR A 343 -6.74 22.76 -8.35
N VAL A 344 -5.52 22.89 -8.89
CA VAL A 344 -5.32 23.36 -10.26
C VAL A 344 -5.35 22.17 -11.20
N ILE A 345 -6.33 22.17 -12.11
CA ILE A 345 -6.48 21.13 -13.13
C ILE A 345 -6.18 21.76 -14.48
N CYS A 346 -5.12 21.30 -15.13
CA CYS A 346 -4.80 21.70 -16.48
C CYS A 346 -5.44 20.73 -17.49
N LYS A 347 -6.33 21.25 -18.33
CA LYS A 347 -6.96 20.51 -19.43
C LYS A 347 -6.30 20.92 -20.73
N PHE A 348 -5.68 19.97 -21.42
CA PHE A 348 -5.12 20.25 -22.74
C PHE A 348 -6.12 19.86 -23.82
N VAL A 349 -6.31 20.74 -24.78
CA VAL A 349 -7.30 20.65 -25.86
C VAL A 349 -6.61 20.55 -27.21
#